data_AF-A0A854C4X8-F1
#
_entry.id   AF-A0A854C4X8-F1
#
_cell.length_a   1.000
_cell.length_b   1.000
_cell.length_c   1.000
_cell.angle_alpha   90.00
_cell.angle_beta   90.00
_cell.angle_gamma   90.00
#
_symmetry.space_group_name_H-M   'P 1'
#
loop_
_entity.id
_entity.type
_entity.pdbx_description
1 polymer ?
#
loop_
_entity_poly.entity_id
_entity_poly.type
_entity_poly.pdbx_seq_one_letter_code
_entity_poly.pdbx_strand_id
1 'polypeptide(L)'
;MIWMRLQQKKRMMRGEVVRFCYEKLDGTIRYAVGTLQTDAVKANIEGTGIPKRFYGMFAYLDLQKMQWRGFKIERLIGIVD
;
A
#
# COMPACT_ATOMS: atom_id res chain seq x y z
N MET A 1 -7.38 -7.11 -15.22
CA MET A 1 -6.43 -6.24 -14.47
C MET A 1 -7.06 -5.29 -13.45
N ILE A 2 -8.14 -4.55 -13.75
CA ILE A 2 -8.78 -3.61 -12.80
C ILE A 2 -9.31 -4.29 -11.53
N TRP A 3 -9.94 -5.46 -11.68
CA TRP A 3 -10.51 -6.23 -10.57
C TRP A 3 -9.45 -6.62 -9.52
N MET A 4 -8.27 -7.05 -9.96
CA MET A 4 -7.19 -7.47 -9.07
C MET A 4 -6.68 -6.32 -8.19
N ARG A 5 -6.63 -5.10 -8.74
CA ARG A 5 -6.28 -3.87 -7.99
C ARG A 5 -7.26 -3.57 -6.86
N LEU A 6 -8.56 -3.66 -7.16
CA LEU A 6 -9.62 -3.38 -6.18
C LEU A 6 -9.68 -4.45 -5.08
N GLN A 7 -9.45 -5.72 -5.43
CA GLN A 7 -9.43 -6.82 -4.46
C GLN A 7 -8.29 -6.67 -3.46
N GLN A 8 -7.08 -6.34 -3.90
CA GLN A 8 -5.96 -6.06 -3.00
C GLN A 8 -6.26 -4.96 -1.99
N LYS A 9 -6.79 -3.83 -2.51
CA LYS A 9 -7.18 -2.73 -1.65
C LYS A 9 -8.18 -3.16 -0.59
N LYS A 10 -9.19 -3.94 -0.99
CA LYS A 10 -10.23 -4.46 -0.07
C LYS A 10 -9.64 -5.38 1.00
N ARG A 11 -8.76 -6.31 0.63
CA ARG A 11 -8.06 -7.20 1.58
C ARG A 11 -7.30 -6.39 2.64
N MET A 12 -6.49 -5.42 2.19
CA MET A 12 -5.74 -4.55 3.11
C MET A 12 -6.66 -3.75 4.03
N MET A 13 -7.76 -3.18 3.50
CA MET A 13 -8.74 -2.45 4.30
C MET A 13 -9.45 -3.31 5.35
N ARG A 14 -9.48 -4.64 5.18
CA ARG A 14 -9.92 -5.59 6.22
C ARG A 14 -8.82 -5.94 7.23
N GLY A 15 -7.64 -5.34 7.11
CA GLY A 15 -6.48 -5.59 7.95
C GLY A 15 -5.60 -6.76 7.52
N GLU A 16 -5.85 -7.37 6.36
CA GLU A 16 -5.01 -8.45 5.86
C GLU A 16 -3.60 -7.93 5.50
N VAL A 17 -2.60 -8.75 5.80
CA VAL A 17 -1.24 -8.58 5.29
C VAL A 17 -1.19 -9.16 3.89
N VAL A 18 -0.72 -8.37 2.93
CA VAL A 18 -0.68 -8.78 1.53
C VAL A 18 0.65 -8.47 0.88
N ARG A 19 1.03 -9.31 -0.07
CA ARG A 19 2.27 -9.19 -0.84
C ARG A 19 1.95 -8.75 -2.26
N PHE A 20 2.67 -7.74 -2.73
CA PHE A 20 2.44 -7.18 -4.06
C PHE A 20 3.69 -6.50 -4.61
N CYS A 21 3.67 -6.23 -5.91
CA CYS A 21 4.69 -5.45 -6.58
C CYS A 21 4.12 -4.32 -7.42
N TYR A 22 4.89 -3.23 -7.52
CA TYR A 22 4.52 -2.06 -8.30
C TYR A 22 5.76 -1.36 -8.85
N GLU A 23 5.58 -0.60 -9.93
CA GLU A 23 6.65 0.20 -10.53
C GLU A 23 6.80 1.54 -9.79
N LYS A 24 8.04 1.87 -9.42
CA LYS A 24 8.37 3.18 -8.86
C LYS A 24 8.36 4.27 -9.94
N LEU A 25 8.58 5.53 -9.53
CA LEU A 25 8.74 6.64 -10.47
C LEU A 25 10.02 6.55 -11.31
N ASP A 26 11.05 5.90 -10.78
CA ASP A 26 12.34 5.69 -11.46
C ASP A 26 12.36 4.42 -12.34
N GLY A 27 11.20 3.79 -12.58
CA GLY A 27 11.08 2.58 -13.40
C GLY A 27 11.45 1.27 -12.70
N THR A 28 12.02 1.32 -11.49
CA THR A 28 12.39 0.10 -10.76
C THR A 28 11.16 -0.56 -10.11
N ILE A 29 11.14 -1.90 -10.05
CA ILE A 29 10.06 -2.66 -9.40
C ILE A 29 10.32 -2.72 -7.90
N ARG A 30 9.29 -2.43 -7.10
CA ARG A 30 9.29 -2.71 -5.66
C ARG A 30 8.38 -3.88 -5.34
N TYR A 31 8.90 -4.84 -4.59
CA TYR A 31 8.14 -5.85 -3.87
C TYR A 31 7.89 -5.36 -2.46
N ALA A 32 6.66 -5.50 -1.96
CA ALA A 32 6.26 -4.99 -0.67
C ALA A 32 5.33 -5.97 0.06
N VAL A 33 5.46 -5.97 1.39
CA VAL A 33 4.51 -6.59 2.33
C VAL A 33 3.78 -5.46 3.04
N GLY A 34 2.50 -5.27 2.71
CA GLY A 34 1.72 -4.13 3.20
C GLY A 34 0.52 -4.52 4.04
N THR A 35 0.12 -3.63 4.95
CA THR A 35 -1.16 -3.73 5.68
C THR A 35 -1.85 -2.36 5.79
N LEU A 36 -3.17 -2.37 5.98
CA LEU A 36 -3.97 -1.25 6.47
C LEU A 36 -4.75 -1.61 7.75
N GLN A 37 -4.27 -2.60 8.51
CA GLN A 37 -4.83 -2.96 9.82
C GLN A 37 -4.89 -1.72 10.73
N THR A 38 -6.05 -1.48 11.33
CA THR A 38 -6.33 -0.26 12.07
C THR A 38 -5.32 0.03 13.19
N ASP A 39 -4.94 -0.97 13.98
CA ASP A 39 -4.04 -0.77 15.12
C ASP A 39 -2.62 -0.46 14.66
N ALA A 40 -2.11 -1.19 13.66
CA ALA A 40 -0.81 -0.94 13.05
C ALA A 40 -0.77 0.47 12.42
N VAL A 41 -1.84 0.87 11.73
CA VAL A 41 -1.98 2.21 11.15
C VAL A 41 -1.95 3.28 12.24
N LYS A 42 -2.77 3.14 13.30
CA LYS A 42 -2.85 4.11 14.40
C LYS A 42 -1.52 4.26 15.14
N ALA A 43 -0.84 3.15 15.41
CA ALA A 43 0.44 3.14 16.11
C ALA A 43 1.58 3.81 15.31
N ASN A 44 1.44 3.88 13.98
CA ASN A 44 2.47 4.42 13.10
C ASN A 44 2.07 5.76 12.46
N ILE A 45 1.00 6.44 12.89
CA ILE A 45 0.67 7.76 12.33
C ILE A 45 1.82 8.73 12.64
N GLU A 46 2.49 9.20 11.58
CA GLU A 46 3.58 10.17 11.67
C GLU A 46 3.07 11.55 11.22
N GLY A 47 3.04 12.51 12.14
CA GLY A 47 2.68 13.91 11.87
C GLY A 47 1.18 14.21 11.80
N THR A 48 0.86 15.45 11.44
CA THR A 48 -0.52 16.00 11.40
C THR A 48 -1.02 16.32 9.99
N GLY A 49 -0.27 15.94 8.95
CA GLY A 49 -0.57 16.26 7.55
C GLY A 49 -1.73 15.45 6.96
N ILE A 50 -2.16 15.82 5.74
CA ILE A 50 -3.22 15.12 5.01
C ILE A 50 -2.67 13.78 4.48
N PRO A 51 -3.29 12.63 4.82
CA PRO A 51 -2.83 11.32 4.36
C PRO A 51 -2.77 11.19 2.83
N LYS A 52 -1.70 10.56 2.31
CA LYS A 52 -1.48 10.36 0.86
C LYS A 52 -2.66 9.71 0.12
N ARG A 53 -3.50 8.93 0.82
CA ARG A 53 -4.72 8.33 0.27
C ARG A 53 -5.68 9.35 -0.35
N PHE A 54 -5.65 10.61 0.10
CA PHE A 54 -6.49 11.68 -0.42
C PHE A 54 -5.97 12.28 -1.74
N TYR A 55 -4.74 11.96 -2.14
CA TYR A 55 -4.15 12.38 -3.42
C TYR A 55 -4.23 11.27 -4.49
N GLY A 56 -5.26 10.42 -4.42
CA GLY A 56 -5.43 9.29 -5.33
C GLY A 56 -4.35 8.20 -5.20
N MET A 57 -3.52 8.25 -4.16
CA MET A 57 -2.47 7.26 -3.94
C MET A 57 -2.99 6.06 -3.17
N PHE A 58 -2.45 4.89 -3.50
CA PHE A 58 -2.51 3.72 -2.65
C PHE A 58 -1.46 3.85 -1.55
N ALA A 59 -1.89 4.25 -0.35
CA ALA A 59 -1.03 4.34 0.83
C ALA A 59 -1.12 3.05 1.66
N TYR A 60 -0.01 2.62 2.24
CA TYR A 60 0.09 1.43 3.08
C TYR A 60 1.24 1.54 4.09
N LEU A 61 1.15 0.77 5.18
CA LEU A 61 2.29 0.55 6.07
C LEU A 61 3.11 -0.62 5.51
N ASP A 62 4.37 -0.35 5.16
CA ASP A 62 5.34 -1.36 4.73
C ASP A 62 5.87 -2.08 5.97
N LEU A 63 5.53 -3.35 6.14
CA LEU A 63 5.92 -4.14 7.32
C LEU A 63 7.39 -4.55 7.32
N GLN A 64 8.06 -4.53 6.16
CA GLN A 64 9.49 -4.86 6.09
C GLN A 64 10.36 -3.67 6.49
N LYS A 65 9.84 -2.46 6.32
CA LYS A 65 10.57 -1.20 6.61
C LYS A 65 9.96 -0.43 7.78
N MET A 66 8.80 -0.85 8.27
CA MET A 66 8.01 -0.15 9.28
C MET A 66 7.83 1.34 8.96
N GLN A 67 7.43 1.62 7.71
CA GLN A 67 7.32 2.98 7.19
C GLN A 67 6.10 3.15 6.30
N TRP A 68 5.49 4.34 6.34
CA TRP A 68 4.45 4.70 5.38
C TRP A 68 5.00 4.81 3.97
N ARG A 69 4.36 4.11 3.04
CA ARG A 69 4.65 4.19 1.61
C ARG A 69 3.37 4.41 0.83
N GLY A 70 3.53 4.81 -0.43
CA GLY A 70 2.42 4.78 -1.36
C GLY A 70 2.84 4.96 -2.80
N PHE A 71 1.94 4.63 -3.71
CA PHE A 71 2.11 4.69 -5.15
C PHE A 71 0.77 4.93 -5.85
N LYS A 72 0.77 5.32 -7.13
CA LYS A 72 -0.47 5.41 -7.92
C LYS A 72 -0.97 4.02 -8.25
N ILE A 73 -2.27 3.76 -8.10
CA ILE A 73 -2.85 2.43 -8.31
C ILE A 73 -2.66 1.91 -9.74
N GLU A 74 -2.50 2.80 -10.72
CA GLU A 74 -2.15 2.45 -12.11
C GLU A 74 -0.81 1.72 -12.23
N ARG A 75 0.13 1.98 -11.30
CA ARG A 75 1.47 1.38 -11.29
C ARG A 75 1.53 0.02 -10.59
N LEU A 76 0.40 -0.51 -10.11
CA LEU A 76 0.37 -1.87 -9.56
C LEU A 76 0.64 -2.89 -10.68
N ILE A 77 1.66 -3.72 -10.49
CA ILE A 77 2.03 -4.77 -11.44
C ILE A 77 1.26 -6.05 -11.09
N GLY A 78 1.34 -6.51 -9.84
CA GLY A 78 0.75 -7.80 -9.48
C GLY A 78 0.68 -8.08 -7.98
N ILE A 79 -0.05 -9.15 -7.66
CA ILE A 79 -0.07 -9.79 -6.34
C ILE A 79 1.03 -10.86 -6.35
N VAL A 80 1.76 -10.96 -5.25
CA VAL A 80 2.85 -11.92 -5.08
C VAL A 80 2.49 -12.79 -3.88
N ASP A 81 1.37 -13.51 -3.97
CA ASP A 81 0.98 -14.50 -2.96
C ASP A 81 1.72 -15.82 -3.20
#